data_AF-A0A350H8N9-F1
#
_entry.id   AF-A0A350H8N9-F1
#
_cell.length_a   1.000
_cell.length_b   1.000
_cell.length_c   1.000
_cell.angle_alpha   90.00
_cell.angle_beta   90.00
_cell.angle_gamma   90.00
#
_symmetry.space_group_name_H-M   'P 1'
#
loop_
_entity.id
_entity.type
_entity.pdbx_description
1 polymer ?
#
loop_
_entity_poly.entity_id
_entity_poly.type
_entity_poly.pdbx_seq_one_letter_code
_entity_poly.pdbx_strand_id
1 'polypeptide(L)'
;MREFLKIPSFQYKTATEKFLYRKYDSIFDVMDFQLITEGLKLNLFSSIDSFVNRHFNLVKASQILEYTMVFLGASPYNTAALYYIMSHDDFDLGVWYPKGGFSADAKAYESLAE
;
A
#
# COMPACT_ATOMS: atom_id res chain seq x y z
N MET A 1 11.19 13.05 -5.92
CA MET A 1 11.15 12.25 -4.68
C MET A 1 9.99 12.65 -3.77
N ARG A 2 9.99 13.84 -3.15
CA ARG A 2 8.91 14.25 -2.21
C ARG A 2 7.50 14.25 -2.82
N GLU A 3 7.38 14.61 -4.09
CA GLU A 3 6.09 14.59 -4.79
C GLU A 3 5.62 13.17 -5.11
N PHE A 4 6.56 12.27 -5.42
CA PHE A 4 6.27 10.84 -5.63
C PHE A 4 5.82 10.14 -4.35
N LEU A 5 6.37 10.53 -3.19
CA LEU A 5 5.96 9.98 -1.88
C LEU A 5 4.55 10.40 -1.45
N LYS A 6 3.99 11.48 -2.03
CA LYS A 6 2.58 11.86 -1.77
C LYS A 6 1.57 10.98 -2.48
N ILE A 7 2.01 10.29 -3.54
CA ILE A 7 1.17 9.40 -4.34
C ILE A 7 0.67 8.22 -3.48
N PRO A 8 1.54 7.43 -2.80
CA PRO A 8 1.08 6.35 -1.95
C PRO A 8 0.21 6.84 -0.79
N SER A 9 0.45 8.02 -0.19
CA SER A 9 -0.45 8.58 0.84
C SER A 9 -1.86 8.88 0.29
N PHE A 10 -1.95 9.46 -0.91
CA PHE A 10 -3.23 9.70 -1.58
C PHE A 10 -3.94 8.39 -1.97
N GLN A 11 -3.18 7.43 -2.50
CA GLN A 11 -3.70 6.11 -2.87
C GLN A 11 -4.18 5.33 -1.64
N TYR A 12 -3.42 5.37 -0.53
CA TYR A 12 -3.77 4.78 0.76
C TYR A 12 -5.10 5.33 1.25
N LYS A 13 -5.22 6.66 1.36
CA LYS A 13 -6.44 7.30 1.82
C LYS A 13 -7.64 6.93 0.95
N THR A 14 -7.48 7.00 -0.37
CA THR A 14 -8.56 6.69 -1.32
C THR A 14 -8.97 5.22 -1.24
N ALA A 15 -8.03 4.29 -1.19
CA ALA A 15 -8.31 2.85 -1.07
C ALA A 15 -9.00 2.53 0.27
N THR A 16 -8.48 3.06 1.38
CA THR A 16 -9.01 2.83 2.72
C THR A 16 -10.42 3.40 2.87
N GLU A 17 -10.63 4.66 2.49
CA GLU A 17 -11.92 5.35 2.69
C GLU A 17 -13.02 4.87 1.71
N LYS A 18 -12.67 4.50 0.48
CA LYS A 18 -13.68 4.27 -0.58
C LYS A 18 -13.81 2.83 -1.04
N PHE A 19 -12.82 1.99 -0.77
CA PHE A 19 -12.82 0.59 -1.21
C PHE A 19 -12.80 -0.40 -0.03
N LEU A 20 -11.88 -0.23 0.92
CA LEU A 20 -11.61 -1.22 1.99
C LEU A 20 -12.73 -1.30 3.04
N TYR A 21 -13.27 -0.15 3.45
CA TYR A 21 -14.36 -0.09 4.43
C TYR A 21 -15.76 0.01 3.79
N ARG A 22 -15.86 -0.04 2.46
CA ARG A 22 -17.15 -0.03 1.75
C ARG A 22 -17.74 -1.44 1.73
N LYS A 23 -19.02 -1.55 2.10
CA LYS A 23 -19.78 -2.80 2.02
C LYS A 23 -20.28 -2.97 0.58
N TYR A 24 -19.90 -4.08 -0.06
CA TYR A 24 -20.35 -4.43 -1.41
C TYR A 24 -21.43 -5.51 -1.30
N ASP A 25 -22.69 -5.08 -1.21
CA ASP A 25 -23.84 -6.00 -1.06
C ASP A 25 -24.47 -6.37 -2.42
N SER A 26 -24.11 -5.65 -3.51
CA SER A 26 -24.63 -5.86 -4.86
C SER A 26 -23.56 -5.66 -5.94
N ILE A 27 -23.73 -6.33 -7.09
CA ILE A 27 -22.88 -6.17 -8.28
C ILE A 27 -22.89 -4.72 -8.79
N PHE A 28 -24.00 -3.99 -8.58
CA PHE A 28 -24.11 -2.58 -8.94
C PHE A 28 -23.29 -1.66 -8.04
N ASP A 29 -22.93 -2.08 -6.82
CA ASP A 29 -22.05 -1.30 -5.94
C ASP A 29 -20.62 -1.24 -6.47
N VAL A 30 -20.22 -2.21 -7.30
CA VAL A 30 -18.91 -2.28 -7.96
C VAL A 30 -18.91 -1.49 -9.28
N MET A 31 -20.07 -1.34 -9.92
CA MET A 31 -20.26 -0.55 -11.16
C MET A 31 -20.62 0.91 -10.91
N ASP A 32 -20.16 1.46 -9.79
CA ASP A 32 -20.31 2.87 -9.48
C ASP A 32 -19.30 3.66 -10.33
N PHE A 33 -19.79 4.63 -11.11
CA PHE A 33 -18.97 5.47 -12.00
C PHE A 33 -17.84 6.19 -11.24
N GLN A 34 -18.07 6.53 -9.98
CA GLN A 34 -17.07 7.12 -9.11
C GLN A 34 -15.99 6.09 -8.72
N LEU A 35 -16.37 4.85 -8.40
CA LEU A 35 -15.43 3.75 -8.13
C LEU A 35 -14.57 3.43 -9.36
N ILE A 36 -15.16 3.41 -10.55
CA ILE A 36 -14.44 3.14 -11.80
C ILE A 36 -13.45 4.27 -12.10
N THR A 37 -13.90 5.52 -12.03
CA THR A 37 -13.03 6.68 -12.33
C THR A 37 -11.90 6.86 -11.31
N GLU A 38 -12.15 6.55 -10.04
CA GLU A 38 -11.12 6.59 -9.00
C GLU A 38 -10.20 5.36 -9.04
N GLY A 39 -10.73 4.17 -9.34
CA GLY A 39 -9.93 2.96 -9.53
C GLY A 39 -8.95 3.08 -10.71
N LEU A 40 -9.35 3.74 -11.79
CA LEU A 40 -8.44 4.05 -12.91
C LEU A 40 -7.29 4.97 -12.47
N LYS A 41 -7.51 5.89 -11.52
CA LYS A 41 -6.46 6.77 -10.97
C LYS A 41 -5.51 6.03 -10.02
N LEU A 42 -5.91 4.87 -9.50
CA LEU A 42 -5.09 4.02 -8.63
C LEU A 42 -4.13 3.09 -9.41
N ASN A 43 -4.08 3.17 -10.75
CA ASN A 43 -3.24 2.30 -11.58
C ASN A 43 -3.43 0.79 -11.30
N LEU A 44 -4.67 0.39 -10.97
CA LEU A 44 -5.03 -0.98 -10.58
C LEU A 44 -4.58 -2.07 -11.56
N PHE A 45 -4.46 -1.72 -12.84
CA PHE A 45 -4.18 -2.67 -13.92
C PHE A 45 -2.70 -2.77 -14.31
N SER A 46 -1.82 -1.95 -13.75
CA SER A 46 -0.38 -2.03 -14.03
C SER A 46 0.37 -2.72 -12.90
N SER A 47 1.50 -3.36 -13.22
CA SER A 47 2.41 -3.89 -12.21
C SER A 47 3.18 -2.78 -11.49
N ILE A 48 3.68 -3.07 -10.29
CA ILE A 48 4.53 -2.16 -9.53
C ILE A 48 5.79 -1.81 -10.31
N ASP A 49 6.45 -2.79 -10.93
CA ASP A 49 7.64 -2.54 -11.78
C ASP A 49 7.34 -1.50 -12.87
N SER A 50 6.25 -1.66 -13.62
CA SER A 50 5.86 -0.72 -14.67
C SER A 50 5.44 0.65 -14.12
N PHE A 51 4.94 0.72 -12.90
CA PHE A 51 4.59 1.96 -12.23
C PHE A 51 5.85 2.72 -11.76
N VAL A 52 6.80 2.01 -11.16
CA VAL A 52 8.06 2.55 -10.63
C VAL A 52 8.98 2.98 -11.77
N ASN A 53 9.16 2.15 -12.80
CA ASN A 53 9.99 2.47 -13.98
C ASN A 53 9.45 3.63 -14.82
N ARG A 54 8.16 3.98 -14.70
CA ARG A 54 7.61 5.21 -15.31
C ARG A 54 8.01 6.48 -14.55
N HIS A 55 8.33 6.38 -13.27
CA HIS A 55 8.67 7.53 -12.42
C HIS A 55 10.18 7.65 -12.13
N PHE A 56 10.92 6.54 -12.21
CA PHE A 56 12.36 6.49 -11.97
C PHE A 56 13.07 5.74 -13.10
N ASN A 57 14.01 6.42 -13.76
CA ASN A 57 14.85 5.82 -14.81
C ASN A 57 16.11 5.12 -14.24
N LEU A 58 16.27 5.09 -12.92
CA LEU A 58 17.51 4.67 -12.27
C LEU A 58 17.30 3.35 -11.53
N VAL A 59 17.93 2.27 -12.01
CA VAL A 59 17.72 0.89 -11.55
C VAL A 59 17.78 0.74 -10.03
N LYS A 60 18.74 1.39 -9.36
CA LYS A 60 18.87 1.33 -7.90
C LYS A 60 17.68 1.95 -7.17
N ALA A 61 17.11 3.02 -7.71
CA ALA A 61 15.92 3.65 -7.13
C ALA A 61 14.71 2.73 -7.28
N SER A 62 14.54 2.10 -8.45
CA SER A 62 13.46 1.14 -8.68
C SER A 62 13.53 -0.04 -7.71
N GLN A 63 14.73 -0.61 -7.52
CA GLN A 63 14.96 -1.71 -6.58
C GLN A 63 14.60 -1.37 -5.13
N ILE A 64 14.92 -0.15 -4.66
CA ILE A 64 14.56 0.29 -3.31
C ILE A 64 13.04 0.39 -3.15
N LEU A 65 12.35 0.90 -4.16
CA LEU A 65 10.90 1.09 -4.11
C LEU A 65 10.14 -0.24 -4.25
N GLU A 66 10.66 -1.16 -5.06
CA GLU A 66 10.09 -2.50 -5.27
C GLU A 66 10.38 -3.46 -4.10
N TYR A 67 11.40 -3.18 -3.27
CA TYR A 67 11.75 -4.02 -2.13
C TYR A 67 10.60 -4.23 -1.15
N THR A 68 9.68 -3.27 -1.05
CA THR A 68 8.44 -3.37 -0.27
C THR A 68 7.63 -4.63 -0.59
N MET A 69 7.75 -5.18 -1.80
CA MET A 69 7.05 -6.40 -2.22
C MET A 69 7.61 -7.68 -1.60
N VAL A 70 8.85 -7.66 -1.11
CA VAL A 70 9.43 -8.78 -0.39
C VAL A 70 8.65 -9.07 0.89
N PHE A 71 8.13 -8.04 1.57
CA PHE A 71 7.30 -8.21 2.77
C PHE A 71 5.94 -8.87 2.48
N LEU A 72 5.43 -8.69 1.27
CA LEU A 72 4.19 -9.33 0.80
C LEU A 72 4.42 -10.74 0.24
N GLY A 73 5.68 -11.19 0.12
CA GLY A 73 6.01 -12.45 -0.55
C GLY A 73 5.63 -12.47 -2.03
N ALA A 74 5.49 -11.30 -2.65
CA ALA A 74 4.96 -11.13 -4.00
C ALA A 74 6.03 -10.62 -4.97
N SER A 75 5.81 -10.83 -6.27
CA SER A 75 6.75 -10.39 -7.31
C SER A 75 6.34 -9.01 -7.83
N PRO A 76 7.25 -8.01 -7.90
CA PRO A 76 6.92 -6.67 -8.39
C PRO A 76 6.44 -6.67 -9.85
N TYR A 77 6.75 -7.73 -10.61
CA TYR A 77 6.35 -7.91 -12.00
C TYR A 77 4.89 -8.35 -12.17
N ASN A 78 4.30 -9.02 -11.18
CA ASN A 78 2.90 -9.49 -11.25
C ASN A 78 1.97 -8.83 -10.22
N THR A 79 2.55 -8.10 -9.25
CA THR A 79 1.78 -7.47 -8.18
C THR A 79 1.17 -6.17 -8.71
N ALA A 80 -0.14 -6.03 -8.53
CA ALA A 80 -0.86 -4.82 -8.92
C ALA A 80 -0.27 -3.59 -8.22
N ALA A 81 -0.15 -2.47 -8.94
CA ALA A 81 0.38 -1.21 -8.41
C ALA A 81 -0.41 -0.68 -7.20
N LEU A 82 -1.63 -1.16 -6.98
CA LEU A 82 -2.40 -0.89 -5.77
C LEU A 82 -1.63 -1.26 -4.49
N TYR A 83 -0.87 -2.36 -4.49
CA TYR A 83 -0.13 -2.77 -3.30
C TYR A 83 1.01 -1.82 -2.94
N TYR A 84 1.39 -0.91 -3.85
CA TYR A 84 2.33 0.15 -3.57
C TYR A 84 1.84 1.12 -2.49
N ILE A 85 0.54 1.11 -2.16
CA ILE A 85 -0.03 1.77 -0.98
C ILE A 85 0.76 1.46 0.30
N MET A 86 1.25 0.23 0.46
CA MET A 86 2.01 -0.20 1.65
C MET A 86 3.31 0.60 1.83
N SER A 87 3.87 1.15 0.75
CA SER A 87 5.05 2.02 0.83
C SER A 87 4.78 3.33 1.59
N HIS A 88 3.51 3.73 1.76
CA HIS A 88 3.15 4.86 2.61
C HIS A 88 3.61 4.64 4.05
N ASP A 89 3.40 3.43 4.59
CA ASP A 89 3.74 3.13 5.97
C ASP A 89 5.26 3.13 6.17
N ASP A 90 6.00 2.58 5.21
CA ASP A 90 7.46 2.52 5.24
C ASP A 90 8.12 3.90 5.16
N PHE A 91 7.59 4.81 4.32
CA PHE A 91 8.22 6.10 4.03
C PHE A 91 7.64 7.31 4.79
N ASP A 92 6.35 7.28 5.16
CA ASP A 92 5.70 8.39 5.89
C ASP A 92 5.52 8.08 7.40
N LEU A 93 5.11 6.86 7.79
CA LEU A 93 4.81 6.52 9.20
C LEU A 93 6.04 6.07 9.99
N GLY A 94 7.02 5.50 9.29
CA GLY A 94 8.29 5.06 9.86
C GLY A 94 8.20 3.72 10.60
N VAL A 95 9.36 3.08 10.76
CA VAL A 95 9.47 1.75 11.38
C VAL A 95 9.85 1.88 12.85
N TRP A 96 9.05 1.26 13.72
CA TRP A 96 9.22 1.32 15.18
C TRP A 96 9.64 -0.05 15.73
N TYR A 97 10.49 -0.05 16.76
CA TYR A 97 10.88 -1.27 17.47
C TYR A 97 10.40 -1.23 18.93
N PRO A 98 9.65 -2.25 19.40
CA PRO A 98 9.13 -2.27 20.76
C PRO A 98 10.26 -2.31 21.80
N LYS A 99 10.14 -1.49 22.84
CA LYS A 99 11.08 -1.55 23.97
C LYS A 99 10.86 -2.86 24.73
N GLY A 100 11.88 -3.72 24.75
CA GLY A 100 11.76 -5.10 25.29
C GLY A 100 11.57 -6.17 24.20
N GLY A 101 11.61 -5.77 22.93
CA GLY A 101 11.47 -6.65 21.77
C GLY A 101 10.02 -7.07 21.53
N PHE A 102 9.78 -7.83 20.44
CA PHE A 102 8.43 -8.21 20.00
C PHE A 102 7.63 -8.99 21.05
N SER A 103 8.29 -9.65 22.01
CA SER A 103 7.58 -10.32 23.12
C SER A 103 6.90 -9.34 24.08
N ALA A 104 7.33 -8.07 24.13
CA ALA A 104 6.71 -7.05 24.96
C ALA A 104 5.30 -6.71 24.48
N ASP A 105 5.08 -6.66 23.16
CA ASP A 105 3.76 -6.38 22.58
C ASP A 105 2.76 -7.48 22.94
N ALA A 106 3.14 -8.75 22.78
CA ALA A 106 2.30 -9.89 23.13
C ALA A 106 1.91 -9.88 24.62
N LYS A 107 2.87 -9.59 25.51
CA LYS A 107 2.61 -9.48 26.96
C LYS A 107 1.71 -8.30 27.32
N ALA A 108 1.83 -7.18 26.61
CA ALA A 108 0.96 -6.03 26.82
C ALA A 108 -0.49 -6.36 26.46
N TYR A 109 -0.72 -7.08 25.35
CA TYR A 109 -2.05 -7.56 24.99
C TYR A 109 -2.60 -8.58 25.99
N GLU A 110 -1.78 -9.51 26.48
CA GLU A 110 -2.15 -10.46 27.53
C GLU A 110 -2.63 -9.72 28.80
N SER A 111 -1.86 -8.74 29.28
CA SER A 111 -2.22 -7.93 30.45
C SER A 111 -3.46 -7.05 30.28
N LEU A 112 -3.85 -6.72 29.04
CA LEU A 112 -5.05 -5.92 28.77
C LEU A 112 -6.32 -6.80 28.72
N ALA A 113 -6.15 -8.09 28.42
CA ALA A 113 -7.24 -9.05 28.32
C ALA A 113 -7.66 -9.64 29.68
N GLU A 114 -6.78 -9.54 30.69
CA GLU A 114 -7.06 -9.83 32.11
C GLU A 114 -7.75 -8.65 32.82
#